data_AF-A0A1V5CGW7-F1
#
_entry.id   AF-A0A1V5CGW7-F1
#
_cell.length_a   1.000
_cell.length_b   1.000
_cell.length_c   1.000
_cell.angle_alpha   90.00
_cell.angle_beta   90.00
_cell.angle_gamma   90.00
#
_symmetry.space_group_name_H-M   'P 1'
#
loop_
_entity.id
_entity.type
_entity.pdbx_description
1 polymer ?
#
loop_
_entity_poly.entity_id
_entity_poly.type
_entity_poly.pdbx_seq_one_letter_code
_entity_poly.pdbx_strand_id
1 'polypeptide(L)'
;MNALYDMNHITRQKVKAHAKENGYPAPSATLIPITTALIRVHKLSLICGEIDRTVDRLMLLKERIQEAVAAGSLVCVLLLKERYDEEKKKLGAYERLLEKEAPVKKEAKEGEITDDMILRAKEYPFEDLLPEGLKKGRCKCPIHGGRNSMSFSVRDNRGYCFSCGWPNGKAGDTIQFLMDTQGLSFPEAVRRLN
;
A
#
# COMPACT_ATOMS: atom_id res chain seq x y z
N MET A 1 3.21 -25.82 -16.40
CA MET A 1 2.49 -24.65 -16.94
C MET A 1 1.97 -23.84 -15.76
N ASN A 2 2.19 -22.53 -15.74
CA ASN A 2 1.82 -21.68 -14.62
C ASN A 2 0.29 -21.48 -14.65
N ALA A 3 -0.45 -22.12 -13.75
CA ALA A 3 -1.93 -22.15 -13.73
C ALA A 3 -2.59 -20.76 -13.80
N LEU A 4 -1.85 -19.72 -13.39
CA LEU A 4 -2.25 -18.32 -13.48
C LEU A 4 -2.24 -17.73 -14.90
N TYR A 5 -1.30 -18.16 -15.74
CA TYR A 5 -1.20 -17.71 -17.13
C TYR A 5 -2.41 -18.23 -17.92
N ASP A 6 -2.81 -19.48 -17.67
CA ASP A 6 -4.01 -20.08 -18.24
C ASP A 6 -5.27 -19.36 -17.77
N MET A 7 -5.39 -19.03 -16.47
CA MET A 7 -6.56 -18.30 -15.95
C MET A 7 -6.75 -16.93 -16.61
N ASN A 8 -5.71 -16.09 -16.71
CA ASN A 8 -5.84 -14.76 -17.33
C ASN A 8 -6.16 -14.86 -18.84
N HIS A 9 -5.57 -15.84 -19.53
CA HIS A 9 -5.81 -16.07 -20.94
C HIS A 9 -7.24 -16.58 -21.19
N ILE A 10 -7.68 -17.57 -20.42
CA ILE A 10 -9.03 -18.15 -20.48
C ILE A 10 -10.08 -17.08 -20.17
N THR A 11 -9.91 -16.28 -19.11
CA THR A 11 -10.87 -15.23 -18.76
C THR A 11 -10.96 -14.16 -19.86
N ARG A 12 -9.82 -13.71 -20.41
CA ARG A 12 -9.82 -12.75 -21.53
C ARG A 12 -10.49 -13.33 -22.78
N GLN A 13 -10.25 -14.60 -23.09
CA GLN A 13 -10.89 -15.25 -24.23
C GLN A 13 -12.41 -15.41 -24.03
N LYS A 14 -12.86 -15.82 -22.84
CA LYS A 14 -14.28 -15.94 -22.50
C LYS A 14 -15.00 -14.60 -22.57
N VAL A 15 -14.40 -13.54 -22.04
CA VAL A 15 -14.98 -12.19 -22.11
C VAL A 15 -15.07 -11.70 -23.56
N LYS A 16 -14.04 -11.95 -24.39
CA LYS A 16 -14.08 -11.62 -25.82
C LYS A 16 -15.10 -12.43 -26.61
N ALA A 17 -15.21 -13.73 -26.33
CA ALA A 17 -16.19 -14.61 -26.97
C ALA A 17 -17.61 -14.17 -26.64
N HIS A 18 -17.89 -13.94 -25.36
CA HIS A 18 -19.20 -13.44 -24.90
C HIS A 18 -19.55 -12.07 -25.50
N ALA A 19 -18.57 -11.16 -25.59
CA ALA A 19 -18.78 -9.86 -26.23
C ALA A 19 -19.10 -9.99 -27.72
N LYS A 20 -18.44 -10.92 -28.42
CA LYS A 20 -18.69 -11.20 -29.83
C LYS A 20 -20.07 -11.84 -30.05
N GLU A 21 -20.46 -12.80 -29.21
CA GLU A 21 -21.76 -13.47 -29.27
C GLU A 21 -22.93 -12.52 -29.06
N ASN A 22 -22.76 -11.50 -28.21
CA ASN A 22 -23.80 -10.52 -27.89
C ASN A 22 -23.71 -9.21 -28.71
N GLY A 23 -22.80 -9.15 -29.69
CA GLY A 23 -22.63 -7.96 -30.54
C GLY A 23 -22.12 -6.71 -29.80
N TYR A 24 -21.46 -6.88 -28.66
CA TYR A 24 -20.93 -5.75 -27.89
C TYR A 24 -19.71 -5.13 -28.60
N PRO A 25 -19.66 -3.79 -28.74
CA PRO A 25 -18.49 -3.12 -29.30
C PRO A 25 -17.27 -3.29 -28.39
N ALA A 26 -16.08 -3.17 -28.98
CA ALA A 26 -14.84 -3.14 -28.20
C ALA A 26 -14.92 -1.99 -27.16
N PRO A 27 -14.45 -2.20 -25.92
CA PRO A 27 -14.56 -1.19 -24.88
C PRO A 27 -13.86 0.10 -25.32
N SER A 28 -14.60 1.20 -25.34
CA SER A 28 -14.06 2.53 -25.58
C SER A 28 -13.07 2.90 -24.48
N ALA A 29 -12.24 3.94 -24.69
CA ALA A 29 -11.27 4.40 -23.68
C ALA A 29 -11.92 4.67 -22.31
N THR A 30 -13.19 5.06 -22.29
CA THR A 30 -14.00 5.27 -21.08
C THR A 30 -14.43 3.99 -20.38
N LEU A 31 -14.62 2.88 -21.13
CA LEU A 31 -15.06 1.59 -20.58
C LEU A 31 -13.91 0.70 -20.13
N ILE A 32 -12.69 0.93 -20.62
CA ILE A 32 -11.49 0.16 -20.22
C ILE A 32 -11.34 0.08 -18.69
N PRO A 33 -11.42 1.18 -17.92
CA PRO A 33 -11.31 1.11 -16.45
C PRO A 33 -12.37 0.21 -15.80
N ILE A 34 -13.60 0.28 -16.28
CA ILE A 34 -14.73 -0.51 -15.77
C ILE A 34 -14.50 -1.99 -16.08
N THR A 35 -14.11 -2.31 -17.32
CA THR A 35 -13.80 -3.68 -17.71
C THR A 35 -12.62 -4.25 -16.92
N THR A 36 -11.58 -3.46 -16.69
CA THR A 36 -10.43 -3.87 -15.85
C THR A 36 -10.86 -4.13 -14.40
N ALA A 37 -11.69 -3.27 -13.82
CA ALA A 37 -12.22 -3.46 -12.47
C ALA A 37 -13.05 -4.75 -12.37
N LEU A 38 -13.95 -5.02 -13.33
CA LEU A 38 -14.76 -6.24 -13.37
C LEU A 38 -13.91 -7.51 -13.50
N ILE A 39 -12.89 -7.50 -14.37
CA ILE A 39 -11.96 -8.63 -14.50
C ILE A 39 -11.23 -8.88 -13.18
N ARG A 40 -10.81 -7.82 -12.49
CA ARG A 40 -10.14 -7.92 -11.18
C ARG A 40 -11.08 -8.53 -10.12
N VAL A 41 -12.31 -8.05 -10.02
CA VAL A 41 -13.31 -8.58 -9.07
C VAL A 41 -13.60 -10.06 -9.35
N HIS A 42 -13.79 -10.43 -10.62
CA HIS A 42 -14.01 -11.82 -10.99
C HIS A 42 -12.81 -12.71 -10.62
N LYS A 43 -11.59 -12.24 -10.88
CA LYS A 43 -10.37 -12.96 -10.51
C LYS A 43 -10.26 -13.17 -9.00
N LEU A 44 -10.57 -12.15 -8.20
CA LEU A 44 -10.61 -12.28 -6.74
C LEU A 44 -11.64 -13.32 -6.29
N SER A 45 -12.85 -13.29 -6.88
CA SER A 45 -13.88 -14.31 -6.60
C SER A 45 -13.41 -15.73 -6.90
N LEU A 46 -12.69 -15.95 -8.01
CA LEU A 46 -12.12 -17.25 -8.33
C LEU A 46 -11.05 -17.69 -7.32
N ILE A 47 -10.17 -16.77 -6.91
CA ILE A 47 -9.13 -17.06 -5.91
C ILE A 47 -9.78 -17.42 -4.57
N CYS A 48 -10.74 -16.63 -4.09
CA CYS A 48 -11.47 -16.92 -2.85
C CYS A 48 -12.17 -18.28 -2.93
N GLY A 49 -12.82 -18.60 -4.05
CA GLY A 49 -13.47 -19.90 -4.22
C GLY A 49 -12.50 -21.10 -4.19
N GLU A 50 -11.26 -20.94 -4.66
CA GLU A 50 -10.23 -21.99 -4.52
C GLU A 50 -9.69 -22.09 -3.08
N ILE A 51 -9.58 -20.95 -2.38
CA ILE A 51 -9.22 -20.93 -0.96
C ILE A 51 -10.25 -21.71 -0.15
N ASP A 52 -11.54 -21.40 -0.31
CA ASP A 52 -12.64 -22.08 0.40
C ASP A 52 -12.60 -23.60 0.16
N ARG A 53 -12.50 -24.01 -1.11
CA ARG A 53 -12.37 -25.44 -1.47
C ARG A 53 -11.15 -26.11 -0.83
N THR A 54 -10.02 -25.40 -0.75
CA THR A 54 -8.79 -25.94 -0.17
C THR A 54 -8.92 -26.06 1.35
N VAL A 55 -9.56 -25.08 2.00
CA VAL A 55 -9.86 -25.12 3.43
C VAL A 55 -10.78 -26.30 3.77
N ASP A 56 -11.85 -26.51 3.00
CA ASP A 56 -12.76 -27.66 3.18
C ASP A 56 -12.01 -29.00 3.09
N ARG A 57 -11.13 -29.14 2.10
CA ARG A 57 -10.28 -30.35 1.96
C ARG A 57 -9.34 -30.53 3.15
N LEU A 58 -8.74 -29.46 3.64
CA LEU A 58 -7.85 -29.51 4.82
C LEU A 58 -8.61 -29.92 6.07
N MET A 59 -9.84 -29.43 6.27
CA MET A 59 -10.71 -29.84 7.38
C MET A 59 -11.02 -31.35 7.31
N LEU A 60 -11.46 -31.83 6.14
CA LEU A 60 -11.75 -33.24 5.93
C LEU A 60 -10.51 -34.12 6.14
N LEU A 61 -9.35 -33.73 5.61
CA LEU A 61 -8.10 -34.47 5.80
C LEU A 61 -7.71 -34.54 7.28
N LYS A 62 -7.92 -33.47 8.04
CA LYS A 62 -7.65 -33.46 9.49
C LYS A 62 -8.53 -34.47 10.23
N GLU A 63 -9.82 -34.53 9.91
CA GLU A 63 -10.74 -35.53 10.47
C GLU A 63 -10.30 -36.95 10.11
N ARG A 64 -9.97 -37.21 8.83
CA ARG A 64 -9.48 -38.53 8.39
C ARG A 64 -8.18 -38.94 9.05
N ILE A 65 -7.28 -38.00 9.32
CA ILE A 65 -6.05 -38.28 10.07
C ILE A 65 -6.40 -38.71 11.50
N GLN A 66 -7.35 -38.04 12.16
CA GLN A 66 -7.78 -38.42 13.51
C GLN A 66 -8.41 -39.81 13.54
N GLU A 67 -9.26 -40.14 12.57
CA GLU A 67 -9.83 -41.48 12.39
C GLU A 67 -8.73 -42.55 12.20
N ALA A 68 -7.73 -42.27 11.34
CA ALA A 68 -6.63 -43.19 11.09
C ALA A 68 -5.74 -43.40 12.32
N VAL A 69 -5.53 -42.36 13.13
CA VAL A 69 -4.85 -42.46 14.43
C VAL A 69 -5.65 -43.34 15.39
N ALA A 70 -6.97 -43.12 15.49
CA ALA A 70 -7.84 -43.93 16.35
C ALA A 70 -7.87 -45.41 15.93
N ALA A 71 -7.79 -45.68 14.63
CA ALA A 71 -7.69 -47.03 14.09
C ALA A 71 -6.29 -47.67 14.21
N GLY A 72 -5.28 -46.93 14.67
CA GLY A 72 -3.90 -47.43 14.79
C GLY A 72 -3.19 -47.66 13.45
N SER A 73 -3.70 -47.08 12.35
CA SER A 73 -3.13 -47.29 11.01
C SER A 73 -2.05 -46.25 10.69
N LEU A 74 -0.80 -46.57 11.01
CA LEU A 74 0.35 -45.69 10.76
C LEU A 74 0.50 -45.33 9.28
N VAL A 75 0.30 -46.30 8.37
CA VAL A 75 0.42 -46.08 6.92
C VAL A 75 -0.62 -45.05 6.45
N CYS A 76 -1.87 -45.16 6.90
CA CYS A 76 -2.91 -44.19 6.55
C CYS A 76 -2.59 -42.79 7.08
N VAL A 77 -2.09 -42.70 8.32
CA VAL A 77 -1.69 -41.41 8.91
C VAL A 77 -0.59 -40.73 8.08
N LEU A 78 0.43 -41.47 7.64
CA LEU A 78 1.52 -40.91 6.84
C LEU A 78 1.03 -40.40 5.48
N LEU A 79 0.24 -41.20 4.75
CA LEU A 79 -0.30 -40.81 3.44
C LEU A 79 -1.24 -39.61 3.53
N LEU A 80 -2.12 -39.58 4.53
CA LEU A 80 -3.04 -38.47 4.73
C LEU A 80 -2.31 -37.19 5.16
N LYS A 81 -1.26 -37.31 5.98
CA LYS A 81 -0.42 -36.17 6.37
C LYS A 81 0.33 -35.58 5.18
N GLU A 82 0.91 -36.42 4.33
CA GLU A 82 1.55 -35.95 3.10
C GLU A 82 0.57 -35.15 2.24
N ARG A 83 -0.64 -35.69 2.04
CA ARG A 83 -1.68 -34.99 1.29
C ARG A 83 -2.13 -33.68 1.96
N TYR A 84 -2.21 -33.65 3.29
CA TYR A 84 -2.51 -32.45 4.05
C TYR A 84 -1.45 -31.35 3.83
N ASP A 85 -0.17 -31.73 3.84
CA ASP A 85 0.94 -30.79 3.61
C ASP A 85 0.94 -30.26 2.16
N GLU A 86 0.55 -31.07 1.19
CA GLU A 86 0.35 -30.62 -0.20
C GLU A 86 -0.76 -29.56 -0.32
N GLU A 87 -1.94 -29.82 0.26
CA GLU A 87 -3.06 -28.86 0.22
C GLU A 87 -2.70 -27.57 1.00
N LYS A 88 -1.94 -27.68 2.10
CA LYS A 88 -1.45 -26.51 2.84
C LYS A 88 -0.49 -25.65 2.00
N LYS A 89 0.38 -26.28 1.20
CA LYS A 89 1.24 -25.55 0.24
C LYS A 89 0.42 -24.82 -0.83
N LYS A 90 -0.67 -25.43 -1.32
CA LYS A 90 -1.59 -24.79 -2.27
C LYS A 90 -2.30 -23.59 -1.65
N LEU A 91 -2.80 -23.74 -0.41
CA LEU A 91 -3.43 -22.65 0.32
C LEU A 91 -2.49 -21.43 0.43
N GLY A 92 -1.25 -21.65 0.85
CA GLY A 92 -0.25 -20.57 0.92
C GLY A 92 0.08 -19.94 -0.44
N ALA A 93 -0.06 -20.68 -1.55
CA ALA A 93 0.07 -20.11 -2.89
C ALA A 93 -1.12 -19.21 -3.25
N TYR A 94 -2.34 -19.61 -2.90
CA TYR A 94 -3.54 -18.79 -3.11
C TYR A 94 -3.56 -17.54 -2.22
N GLU A 95 -3.10 -17.62 -0.97
CA GLU A 95 -2.96 -16.45 -0.08
C GLU A 95 -2.04 -15.39 -0.69
N ARG A 96 -0.84 -15.80 -1.17
CA ARG A 96 0.08 -14.88 -1.86
C ARG A 96 -0.53 -14.27 -3.13
N LEU A 97 -1.38 -15.02 -3.84
CA LEU A 97 -2.10 -14.50 -5.00
C LEU A 97 -3.17 -13.49 -4.58
N LEU A 98 -3.89 -13.76 -3.48
CA LEU A 98 -4.88 -12.85 -2.94
C LEU A 98 -4.23 -11.52 -2.53
N GLU A 99 -3.12 -11.55 -1.78
CA GLU A 99 -2.38 -10.35 -1.38
C GLU A 99 -1.91 -9.50 -2.57
N LYS A 100 -1.51 -10.16 -3.66
CA LYS A 100 -1.06 -9.48 -4.88
C LYS A 100 -2.22 -8.78 -5.61
N GLU A 101 -3.39 -9.42 -5.69
CA GLU A 101 -4.54 -8.93 -6.48
C GLU A 101 -5.46 -8.00 -5.69
N ALA A 102 -5.57 -8.22 -4.39
CA ALA A 102 -6.21 -7.36 -3.42
C ALA A 102 -5.16 -7.00 -2.36
N PRO A 103 -4.30 -5.99 -2.62
CA PRO A 103 -3.48 -5.42 -1.57
C PRO A 103 -4.45 -4.80 -0.58
N VAL A 104 -4.79 -5.56 0.45
CA VAL A 104 -5.38 -5.03 1.66
C VAL A 104 -4.40 -3.95 2.10
N LYS A 105 -4.86 -2.72 2.28
CA LYS A 105 -4.03 -1.68 2.91
C LYS A 105 -3.61 -2.28 4.24
N LYS A 106 -2.35 -2.70 4.35
CA LYS A 106 -1.81 -3.16 5.63
C LYS A 106 -2.01 -1.99 6.59
N GLU A 107 -2.71 -2.26 7.68
CA GLU A 107 -2.77 -1.29 8.78
C GLU A 107 -1.33 -0.92 9.12
N ALA A 108 -1.06 0.39 9.17
CA ALA A 108 0.28 0.90 9.41
C ALA A 108 0.79 0.25 10.70
N LYS A 109 1.99 -0.35 10.64
CA LYS A 109 2.59 -0.97 11.83
C LYS A 109 2.77 0.11 12.91
N GLU A 110 2.68 -0.28 14.16
CA GLU A 110 2.91 0.64 15.29
C GLU A 110 4.27 1.34 15.16
N GLY A 111 4.27 2.67 14.98
CA GLY A 111 5.45 3.50 14.72
C GLY A 111 5.71 3.87 13.25
N GLU A 112 4.91 3.35 12.31
CA GLU A 112 4.91 3.72 10.89
C GLU A 112 4.17 5.05 10.69
N ILE A 113 4.73 5.92 9.85
CA ILE A 113 4.19 7.26 9.63
C ILE A 113 3.01 7.16 8.67
N THR A 114 1.84 7.58 9.11
CA THR A 114 0.64 7.62 8.27
C THR A 114 0.58 8.90 7.44
N ASP A 115 -0.17 8.87 6.34
CA ASP A 115 -0.41 10.05 5.50
C ASP A 115 -1.02 11.21 6.32
N ASP A 116 -1.91 10.90 7.26
CA ASP A 116 -2.51 11.87 8.19
C ASP A 116 -1.48 12.52 9.11
N MET A 117 -0.47 11.79 9.58
CA MET A 117 0.63 12.37 10.36
C MET A 117 1.45 13.35 9.53
N ILE A 118 1.66 13.05 8.25
CA ILE A 118 2.39 13.93 7.32
C ILE A 118 1.57 15.20 7.06
N LEU A 119 0.26 15.08 6.84
CA LEU A 119 -0.63 16.22 6.62
C LEU A 119 -0.63 17.15 7.84
N ARG A 120 -0.85 16.62 9.04
CA ARG A 120 -0.80 17.40 10.28
C ARG A 120 0.55 18.09 10.49
N ALA A 121 1.65 17.37 10.23
CA ALA A 121 2.98 17.94 10.34
C ALA A 121 3.18 19.13 9.38
N LYS A 122 2.64 19.07 8.15
CA LYS A 122 2.68 20.18 7.17
C LYS A 122 1.76 21.35 7.51
N GLU A 123 0.72 21.13 8.30
CA GLU A 123 -0.22 22.15 8.78
C GLU A 123 0.24 22.83 10.08
N TYR A 124 1.27 22.28 10.74
CA TYR A 124 1.86 22.90 11.93
C TYR A 124 2.23 24.37 11.67
N PRO A 125 1.89 25.32 12.55
CA PRO A 125 2.15 26.75 12.31
C PRO A 125 3.65 27.02 12.08
N PHE A 126 4.02 27.42 10.87
CA PHE A 126 5.43 27.65 10.51
C PHE A 126 6.05 28.77 11.37
N GLU A 127 5.24 29.73 11.80
CA GLU A 127 5.67 30.86 12.63
C GLU A 127 6.30 30.41 13.97
N ASP A 128 5.79 29.32 14.55
CA ASP A 128 6.26 28.75 15.81
C ASP A 128 7.63 28.07 15.68
N LEU A 129 8.05 27.76 14.45
CA LEU A 129 9.36 27.15 14.17
C LEU A 129 10.46 28.20 13.97
N LEU A 130 10.11 29.49 13.90
CA LEU A 130 11.05 30.57 13.58
C LEU A 130 11.66 31.18 14.86
N PRO A 131 13.00 31.19 15.02
CA PRO A 131 13.65 31.63 16.26
C PRO A 131 13.37 33.09 16.66
N GLU A 132 13.24 33.97 15.68
CA GLU A 132 13.06 35.43 15.88
C GLU A 132 11.60 35.88 15.64
N GLY A 133 10.70 34.93 15.32
CA GLY A 133 9.33 35.20 14.88
C GLY A 133 9.26 35.99 13.57
N LEU A 134 8.04 36.36 13.17
CA LEU A 134 7.77 37.13 11.96
C LEU A 134 7.48 38.61 12.27
N LYS A 135 8.03 39.51 11.47
CA LYS A 135 7.67 40.92 11.42
C LYS A 135 7.09 41.22 10.04
N LYS A 136 5.79 41.57 9.97
CA LYS A 136 5.06 41.76 8.69
C LYS A 136 5.21 40.56 7.73
N GLY A 137 5.16 39.34 8.26
CA GLY A 137 5.28 38.09 7.48
C GLY A 137 6.68 37.74 6.99
N ARG A 138 7.72 38.44 7.48
CA ARG A 138 9.11 38.20 7.10
C ARG A 138 10.07 38.22 8.29
N CYS A 139 11.20 37.55 8.14
CA CYS A 139 12.28 37.50 9.13
C CYS A 139 13.65 37.28 8.48
N LYS A 140 14.68 37.20 9.31
CA LYS A 140 16.01 36.75 8.91
C LYS A 140 15.96 35.27 8.54
N CYS A 141 16.66 34.85 7.49
CA CYS A 141 16.70 33.45 7.11
C CYS A 141 17.43 32.59 8.14
N PRO A 142 16.77 31.56 8.71
CA PRO A 142 17.40 30.66 9.68
C PRO A 142 18.45 29.70 9.09
N ILE A 143 18.58 29.65 7.76
CA ILE A 143 19.30 28.56 7.08
C ILE A 143 20.67 29.03 6.56
N HIS A 144 20.71 30.15 5.82
CA HIS A 144 21.98 30.64 5.26
C HIS A 144 22.69 31.69 6.14
N GLY A 145 22.09 32.10 7.27
CA GLY A 145 22.77 32.92 8.28
C GLY A 145 23.19 34.34 7.87
N GLY A 146 22.63 34.91 6.80
CA GLY A 146 23.03 36.23 6.28
C GLY A 146 22.65 37.42 7.16
N ARG A 147 23.20 38.62 6.88
CA ARG A 147 22.88 39.88 7.61
C ARG A 147 21.51 40.48 7.24
N ASN A 148 20.85 39.95 6.22
CA ASN A 148 19.56 40.46 5.73
C ASN A 148 18.42 40.06 6.66
N SER A 149 17.92 41.02 7.44
CA SER A 149 16.88 40.85 8.46
C SER A 149 15.48 40.50 7.93
N MET A 150 15.25 40.60 6.62
CA MET A 150 13.93 40.41 5.99
C MET A 150 14.00 39.50 4.76
N SER A 151 14.96 38.59 4.72
CA SER A 151 15.26 37.72 3.57
C SER A 151 14.37 36.48 3.47
N PHE A 152 13.69 36.09 4.55
CA PHE A 152 12.82 34.92 4.63
C PHE A 152 11.37 35.37 4.80
N SER A 153 10.45 34.78 4.03
CA SER A 153 9.02 35.06 4.09
C SER A 153 8.27 33.78 4.33
N VAL A 154 7.22 33.86 5.15
CA VAL A 154 6.24 32.79 5.31
C VAL A 154 4.92 33.23 4.69
N ARG A 155 4.34 32.36 3.88
CA ARG A 155 3.01 32.56 3.29
C ARG A 155 2.35 31.19 3.09
N ASP A 156 1.06 31.08 3.40
CA ASP A 156 0.28 29.84 3.23
C ASP A 156 0.96 28.63 3.93
N ASN A 157 1.48 28.87 5.14
CA ASN A 157 2.25 27.92 5.93
C ASN A 157 3.51 27.34 5.24
N ARG A 158 4.11 28.10 4.31
CA ARG A 158 5.33 27.73 3.62
C ARG A 158 6.38 28.82 3.70
N GLY A 159 7.62 28.41 3.90
CA GLY A 159 8.77 29.30 4.00
C GLY A 159 9.52 29.43 2.69
N TYR A 160 9.97 30.63 2.35
CA TYR A 160 10.86 30.88 1.21
C TYR A 160 11.89 31.95 1.53
N CYS A 161 13.14 31.73 1.11
CA CYS A 161 14.18 32.74 1.19
C CYS A 161 14.48 33.35 -0.18
N PHE A 162 14.34 34.68 -0.30
CA PHE A 162 14.66 35.40 -1.54
C PHE A 162 16.17 35.49 -1.83
N SER A 163 17.02 35.24 -0.84
CA SER A 163 18.48 35.34 -0.99
C SER A 163 19.14 34.00 -1.33
N CYS A 164 18.77 32.91 -0.66
CA CYS A 164 19.36 31.59 -0.92
C CYS A 164 18.44 30.63 -1.71
N GLY A 165 17.18 31.02 -1.96
CA GLY A 165 16.22 30.20 -2.69
C GLY A 165 15.76 28.95 -1.94
N TRP A 166 15.98 28.84 -0.63
CA TRP A 166 15.67 27.61 0.12
C TRP A 166 14.23 27.10 -0.07
N PRO A 167 14.03 25.75 -0.15
CA PRO A 167 15.06 24.70 -0.18
C PRO A 167 15.78 24.52 -1.51
N ASN A 168 15.09 24.68 -2.64
CA ASN A 168 15.65 24.43 -3.98
C ASN A 168 14.97 25.33 -5.03
N GLY A 169 14.99 26.63 -4.81
CA GLY A 169 14.29 27.66 -5.59
C GLY A 169 12.77 27.64 -5.43
N LYS A 170 12.23 27.01 -4.38
CA LYS A 170 10.79 26.81 -4.15
C LYS A 170 10.44 27.08 -2.70
N ALA A 171 9.17 27.29 -2.37
CA ALA A 171 8.74 27.38 -0.97
C ALA A 171 8.73 25.98 -0.32
N GLY A 172 9.35 25.86 0.86
CA GLY A 172 9.40 24.64 1.66
C GLY A 172 8.30 24.57 2.72
N ASP A 173 7.95 23.35 3.14
CA ASP A 173 7.04 23.10 4.26
C ASP A 173 7.79 22.98 5.59
N THR A 174 7.04 22.88 6.68
CA THR A 174 7.55 22.77 8.06
C THR A 174 8.42 21.54 8.28
N ILE A 175 8.12 20.42 7.62
CA ILE A 175 8.92 19.19 7.70
C ILE A 175 10.29 19.45 7.09
N GLN A 176 10.34 19.98 5.87
CA GLN A 176 11.61 20.31 5.20
C GLN A 176 12.41 21.32 6.03
N PHE A 177 11.75 22.29 6.66
CA PHE A 177 12.40 23.26 7.53
C PHE A 177 13.11 22.59 8.72
N LEU A 178 12.44 21.68 9.44
CA LEU A 178 13.06 20.95 10.54
C LEU A 178 14.22 20.05 10.09
N MET A 179 14.06 19.38 8.95
CA MET A 179 15.13 18.56 8.38
C MET A 179 16.39 19.40 8.10
N ASP A 180 16.23 20.58 7.50
CA ASP A 180 17.37 21.41 7.09
C ASP A 180 17.97 22.23 8.24
N THR A 181 17.17 22.61 9.23
CA THR A 181 17.66 23.41 10.38
C THR A 181 18.18 22.57 11.53
N GLN A 182 17.62 21.38 11.76
CA GLN A 182 17.96 20.51 12.89
C GLN A 182 18.65 19.20 12.46
N GLY A 183 18.79 18.95 11.16
CA GLY A 183 19.40 17.73 10.64
C GLY A 183 18.58 16.46 10.90
N LEU A 184 17.29 16.60 11.16
CA LEU A 184 16.39 15.46 11.43
C LEU A 184 16.13 14.66 10.16
N SER A 185 15.95 13.35 10.30
CA SER A 185 15.38 12.53 9.22
C SER A 185 13.90 12.88 9.03
N PHE A 186 13.35 12.61 7.83
CA PHE A 186 11.93 12.82 7.55
C PHE A 186 11.02 12.19 8.62
N PRO A 187 11.27 10.94 9.07
CA PRO A 187 10.46 10.36 10.12
C PRO A 187 10.50 11.06 11.47
N GLU A 188 11.66 11.55 11.86
CA GLU A 188 11.83 12.29 13.11
C GLU A 188 11.16 13.66 13.04
N ALA A 189 11.29 14.35 11.90
CA ALA A 189 10.65 15.65 11.67
C ALA A 189 9.12 15.55 11.72
N VAL A 190 8.53 14.52 11.09
CA VAL A 190 7.07 14.29 11.15
C VAL A 190 6.62 14.00 12.58
N ARG A 191 7.35 13.16 13.32
CA ARG A 191 7.01 12.85 14.73
C ARG A 191 7.15 14.05 15.66
N ARG A 192 8.05 14.98 15.36
CA ARG A 192 8.26 16.21 16.14
C ARG A 192 7.13 17.23 15.98
N LEU A 193 6.42 17.18 14.85
CA LEU A 193 5.34 18.12 14.48
C LEU A 193 3.93 17.53 14.69
N ASN A 194 3.81 16.32 15.25
CA ASN A 194 2.55 15.68 15.63
C ASN A 194 2.35 15.72 17.15
#